data_AF-A0A151TJR6-F1
#
_entry.id   AF-A0A151TJR6-F1
#
_cell.length_a   1.000
_cell.length_b   1.000
_cell.length_c   1.000
_cell.angle_alpha   90.00
_cell.angle_beta   90.00
_cell.angle_gamma   90.00
#
_symmetry.space_group_name_H-M   'P 1'
#
loop_
_entity.id
_entity.type
_entity.pdbx_description
1 polymer ?
#
loop_
_entity_poly.entity_id
_entity_poly.type
_entity_poly.pdbx_seq_one_letter_code
_entity_poly.pdbx_strand_id
1 'polypeptide(L)' 'MDVPERPYRSRGPTRVVIQWVHLRISTEIRSFVGLAGYYQRFIEGFSRIVMPLAQLTRKDQPFVWIDACEQSFQELKG' A
#
# COMPACT_ATOMS: atom_id res chain seq x y z
N MET A 1 -28.08 38.47 2.32
CA MET A 1 -26.98 37.58 2.73
C MET A 1 -26.92 36.49 1.68
N ASP A 2 -26.17 36.74 0.62
CA ASP A 2 -25.95 35.78 -0.45
C ASP A 2 -24.86 34.83 0.05
N VAL A 3 -25.20 33.56 0.28
CA VAL A 3 -24.22 32.55 0.65
C VAL A 3 -23.56 32.13 -0.66
N PRO A 4 -22.27 32.43 -0.90
CA PRO A 4 -21.65 32.00 -2.14
C PRO A 4 -21.62 30.47 -2.17
N GLU A 5 -22.34 29.92 -3.15
CA GLU A 5 -22.34 28.51 -3.55
C GLU A 5 -20.90 27.98 -3.53
N ARG A 6 -20.62 27.02 -2.62
CA ARG A 6 -19.28 26.46 -2.47
C ARG A 6 -18.92 25.66 -3.72
N PRO A 7 -17.78 25.91 -4.40
CA PRO A 7 -17.37 25.11 -5.53
C PRO A 7 -16.62 23.87 -5.02
N TYR A 8 -17.21 23.06 -4.14
CA TYR A 8 -16.69 21.70 -3.91
C TYR A 8 -17.35 20.75 -4.91
N ARG A 9 -17.17 21.04 -6.21
CA ARG A 9 -17.40 20.06 -7.26
C ARG A 9 -16.05 19.60 -7.80
N SER A 10 -15.28 18.98 -6.91
CA SER A 10 -14.06 18.27 -7.27
C SER A 10 -14.43 16.90 -7.82
N ARG A 11 -14.51 16.78 -9.15
CA ARG A 11 -14.55 15.47 -9.82
C ARG A 11 -13.17 14.83 -9.69
N GLY A 12 -12.95 14.09 -8.61
CA GLY A 12 -11.75 13.30 -8.40
C GLY A 12 -11.13 13.49 -7.02
N PRO A 13 -10.45 12.45 -6.48
CA PRO A 13 -9.78 12.56 -5.20
C PRO A 13 -8.69 13.64 -5.26
N THR A 14 -8.72 14.58 -4.32
CA THR A 14 -7.72 15.64 -4.23
C THR A 14 -6.35 15.04 -3.83
N ARG A 15 -5.24 15.68 -4.22
CA ARG A 15 -3.86 15.22 -3.92
C ARG A 15 -3.64 14.88 -2.45
N VAL A 16 -4.27 15.63 -1.56
CA VAL A 16 -4.25 15.37 -0.12
C VAL A 16 -4.83 13.99 0.17
N VAL A 17 -6.06 13.70 -0.28
CA VAL A 17 -6.72 12.40 -0.07
C VAL A 17 -5.86 11.25 -0.61
N ILE A 18 -5.25 11.40 -1.79
CA ILE A 18 -4.37 10.37 -2.38
C ILE A 18 -3.14 10.13 -1.50
N GLN A 19 -2.48 11.18 -1.02
CA GLN A 19 -1.31 11.05 -0.15
C GLN A 19 -1.65 10.38 1.18
N TRP A 20 -2.80 10.70 1.78
CA TRP A 20 -3.28 10.08 3.01
C TRP A 20 -3.57 8.58 2.81
N VAL A 21 -4.27 8.22 1.73
CA VAL A 21 -4.54 6.82 1.37
C VAL A 21 -3.24 6.05 1.14
N HIS A 22 -2.29 6.66 0.45
CA HIS A 22 -0.98 6.07 0.18
C HIS A 22 -0.16 5.80 1.46
N LEU A 23 -0.13 6.75 2.41
CA LEU A 23 0.54 6.56 3.71
C LEU A 23 -0.11 5.44 4.53
N ARG A 24 -1.44 5.35 4.50
CA ARG A 24 -2.21 4.29 5.18
C ARG A 24 -1.87 2.92 4.60
N ILE A 25 -1.94 2.77 3.29
CA ILE A 25 -1.59 1.53 2.58
C ILE A 25 -0.14 1.11 2.90
N SER A 26 0.81 2.04 2.87
CA SER A 26 2.22 1.76 3.22
C SER A 26 2.41 1.31 4.68
N THR A 27 1.58 1.79 5.61
CA THR A 27 1.61 1.35 7.01
C THR A 27 1.00 -0.03 7.17
N GLU A 28 -0.13 -0.29 6.51
CA GLU A 28 -0.82 -1.58 6.51
C GLU A 28 0.05 -2.69 5.89
N ILE A 29 0.73 -2.42 4.77
CA ILE A 29 1.67 -3.36 4.15
C ILE A 29 2.84 -3.67 5.09
N ARG A 30 3.39 -2.67 5.78
CA ARG A 30 4.47 -2.88 6.76
C ARG A 30 4.04 -3.77 7.91
N SER A 31 2.84 -3.53 8.46
CA SER A 31 2.25 -4.39 9.47
C SER A 31 2.01 -5.80 8.95
N PHE A 32 1.50 -5.94 7.73
CA PHE A 32 1.25 -7.23 7.10
C PHE A 32 2.53 -8.03 6.86
N VAL A 33 3.57 -7.41 6.29
CA VAL A 33 4.88 -8.06 6.08
C VAL A 33 5.50 -8.48 7.41
N GLY A 34 5.39 -7.64 8.45
CA GLY A 34 5.86 -7.99 9.80
C GLY A 34 5.13 -9.21 10.38
N LEU A 35 3.81 -9.28 10.21
CA LEU A 35 3.01 -10.44 10.63
C LEU A 35 3.30 -11.69 9.79
N ALA A 36 3.42 -11.55 8.48
CA ALA A 36 3.76 -12.64 7.57
C ALA A 36 5.13 -13.25 7.93
N GLY A 37 6.07 -12.42 8.42
CA GLY A 37 7.36 -12.88 8.93
C GLY A 37 7.28 -13.91 10.05
N TYR A 38 6.23 -13.87 10.89
CA TYR A 38 5.98 -14.89 11.92
C TYR A 38 5.71 -16.28 11.32
N TYR A 39 5.07 -16.31 10.15
CA TYR A 39 4.70 -17.54 9.45
C TYR A 39 5.70 -17.96 8.36
N GLN A 40 6.80 -17.20 8.18
CA GLN A 40 7.80 -17.41 7.13
C GLN A 40 8.31 -18.85 7.04
N ARG A 41 8.48 -19.55 8.18
CA ARG A 41 9.01 -20.92 8.23
C ARG A 41 8.08 -21.96 7.58
N PHE A 42 6.80 -21.63 7.41
CA PHE A 42 5.78 -22.52 6.86
C PHE A 42 5.41 -22.20 5.41
N ILE A 43 5.90 -21.08 4.87
CA ILE A 43 5.60 -20.63 3.50
C ILE A 43 6.83 -20.92 2.63
N GLU A 44 6.73 -21.92 1.77
CA GLU A 44 7.79 -22.21 0.81
C GLU A 44 8.00 -21.01 -0.13
N GLY A 45 9.25 -20.62 -0.35
CA GLY A 45 9.53 -19.48 -1.22
C GLY A 45 9.17 -18.11 -0.64
N PHE A 46 8.83 -18.00 0.66
CA PHE A 46 8.41 -16.76 1.32
C PHE A 46 9.26 -15.53 0.96
N SER A 47 10.59 -15.65 0.96
CA SER A 47 11.47 -14.53 0.62
C SER A 47 11.26 -14.00 -0.80
N ARG A 48 10.89 -14.86 -1.76
CA ARG A 48 10.57 -14.46 -3.14
C ARG A 48 9.25 -13.69 -3.20
N ILE A 49 8.26 -14.13 -2.43
CA ILE A 49 6.93 -13.52 -2.36
C ILE A 49 7.01 -12.17 -1.63
N VAL A 50 7.74 -12.09 -0.52
CA VAL A 50 7.85 -10.83 0.25
C VAL A 50 8.78 -9.82 -0.42
N MET A 51 9.68 -10.22 -1.31
CA MET A 51 10.65 -9.31 -1.95
C MET A 51 10.01 -8.06 -2.59
N PRO A 52 9.01 -8.16 -3.49
CA PRO A 52 8.35 -6.97 -4.06
C PRO A 52 7.68 -6.11 -2.99
N LEU A 53 7.05 -6.70 -1.97
CA LEU A 53 6.43 -5.96 -0.87
C LEU A 53 7.47 -5.27 0.03
N ALA A 54 8.61 -5.89 0.26
CA ALA A 54 9.72 -5.32 1.03
C ALA A 54 10.33 -4.11 0.31
N GLN A 55 10.38 -4.13 -1.03
CA GLN A 55 10.84 -2.99 -1.83
C GLN A 55 9.94 -1.76 -1.63
N LEU A 56 8.63 -1.94 -1.43
CA LEU A 56 7.69 -0.85 -1.14
C LEU A 56 7.94 -0.15 0.20
N THR A 57 8.68 -0.79 1.11
CA THR A 57 8.95 -0.25 2.45
C THR A 57 10.28 0.49 2.55
N ARG A 58 11.08 0.49 1.47
CA ARG A 58 12.38 1.17 1.41
C ARG A 58 12.19 2.69 1.38
N LYS A 59 12.94 3.39 2.24
CA LYS A 59 12.84 4.85 2.41
C LYS A 59 13.31 5.64 1.19
N ASP A 60 14.19 5.05 0.38
CA ASP A 60 14.89 5.73 -0.71
C ASP A 60 14.30 5.46 -2.10
N GLN A 61 13.19 4.71 -2.16
CA GLN A 61 12.51 4.36 -3.41
C GLN A 61 11.10 4.95 -3.41
N PRO A 62 10.61 5.50 -4.53
CA PRO A 62 9.19 5.81 -4.65
C PRO A 62 8.37 4.54 -4.43
N PHE A 63 7.30 4.65 -3.65
CA PHE A 63 6.33 3.58 -3.51
C PHE A 63 5.57 3.47 -4.83
N VAL A 64 5.79 2.38 -5.54
CA VAL A 64 5.13 2.08 -6.82
C VAL A 64 4.49 0.70 -6.68
N TRP A 65 3.17 0.67 -6.61
CA TRP A 65 2.42 -0.58 -6.63
C TRP A 65 2.39 -1.12 -8.07
N ILE A 66 3.12 -2.20 -8.32
CA ILE A 66 3.15 -2.91 -9.61
C ILE A 66 2.50 -4.27 -9.48
N ASP A 67 2.18 -4.91 -10.61
CA ASP A 67 1.48 -6.21 -10.63
C ASP A 67 2.17 -7.29 -9.78
N ALA A 68 3.51 -7.29 -9.73
CA ALA A 68 4.27 -8.19 -8.88
C ALA A 68 3.99 -7.98 -7.37
N CYS A 69 3.73 -6.74 -6.94
CA CYS A 69 3.34 -6.45 -5.55
C CYS A 69 1.94 -6.98 -5.25
N GLU A 70 1.00 -6.80 -6.18
CA GLU A 70 -0.36 -7.32 -6.03
C GLU A 70 -0.38 -8.84 -5.98
N GLN A 71 0.32 -9.50 -6.92
CA GLN A 71 0.43 -10.96 -6.94
C GLN A 71 0.99 -11.51 -5.63
N SER A 72 2.09 -10.92 -5.14
CA SER A 72 2.68 -11.32 -3.87
C SER A 72 1.78 -11.07 -2.66
N PHE A 73 1.01 -9.99 -2.68
CA PHE A 73 0.05 -9.70 -1.62
C PHE A 73 -1.09 -10.72 -1.59
N GLN A 74 -1.61 -11.12 -2.75
CA GLN A 74 -2.64 -12.15 -2.85
C GLN A 74 -2.11 -13.54 -2.46
N GLU A 75 -0.88 -13.88 -2.88
CA GLU A 75 -0.24 -15.15 -2.53
C GLU A 75 -0.02 -15.30 -1.02
N LEU A 76 0.24 -14.20 -0.30
CA LEU A 76 0.35 -14.20 1.16
C LEU A 76 -1.00 -14.22 1.89
N LYS A 77 -2.10 -13.83 1.25
CA LYS A 77 -3.44 -13.95 1.84
C LYS A 77 -3.93 -15.39 1.86
N GLY A 78 -3.53 -16.20 0.87
CA GLY A 78 -4.05 -17.54 0.64
C GLY A 78 -5.36 -17.54 -0.12
#